data_AF-A0A257I0U5-F1
#
_entry.id   AF-A0A257I0U5-F1
#
_cell.length_a   1.000
_cell.length_b   1.000
_cell.length_c   1.000
_cell.angle_alpha   90.00
_cell.angle_beta   90.00
_cell.angle_gamma   90.00
#
_symmetry.space_group_name_H-M   'P 1'
#
loop_
_entity.id
_entity.type
_entity.pdbx_description
1 polymer ?
#
loop_
_entity_poly.entity_id
_entity_poly.type
_entity_poly.pdbx_seq_one_letter_code
_entity_poly.pdbx_strand_id
1 'polypeptide(L)'
;MAVNTDEEHSEHSAPIESENPPEAIIPHNTIEPINPNQETKNMEVHHHAHHGHEKKTWKNYFWEFFMLFLAVFCGSIAELQLEHYIENKREKQYIVDFIRDLKSDITSIQRSIKGFQKKEQNIDSLLQVSNLDLSKSENSRKFVLYFLGTTGRPTHNPNTSALTQIKSSGSLRLFGHRKGVADSILRYDSWNQLIINHNDVIAQTMNGSFEALYPIFDVKIFRDSSYVDFFKKTMTKKQTPQLRLSQEKIDILLGHETRHGLACIVNRNYLENQLKNATNLIQFLEKEYHLE
;
A
#
# COMPACT_ATOMS: atom_id res chain seq x y z
N MET A 1 -55.66 9.07 14.70
CA MET A 1 -56.13 7.85 14.00
C MET A 1 -54.97 7.44 13.08
N ALA A 2 -54.00 6.62 13.48
CA ALA A 2 -53.90 5.66 14.60
C ALA A 2 -54.92 4.50 14.53
N VAL A 3 -54.50 3.29 14.99
CA VAL A 3 -54.89 1.92 14.53
C VAL A 3 -54.03 1.52 13.31
N ASN A 4 -53.10 0.54 13.34
CA ASN A 4 -52.69 -0.51 14.30
C ASN A 4 -53.73 -1.62 14.60
N THR A 5 -53.49 -2.90 14.23
CA THR A 5 -52.30 -3.48 13.52
C THR A 5 -52.61 -4.53 12.42
N ASP A 6 -52.52 -5.88 12.48
CA ASP A 6 -52.15 -6.90 13.50
C ASP A 6 -51.61 -8.21 12.84
N GLU A 7 -51.21 -9.18 13.68
CA GLU A 7 -50.50 -10.48 13.47
C GLU A 7 -51.26 -11.54 12.63
N GLU A 8 -50.74 -12.68 12.14
CA GLU A 8 -49.61 -13.61 12.44
C GLU A 8 -49.18 -14.32 11.08
N HIS A 9 -48.23 -15.24 10.83
CA HIS A 9 -47.14 -16.00 11.51
C HIS A 9 -46.21 -16.66 10.42
N SER A 10 -45.39 -17.67 10.78
CA SER A 10 -44.65 -18.68 9.97
C SER A 10 -43.67 -18.19 8.88
N GLU A 11 -42.34 -18.17 9.02
CA GLU A 11 -41.32 -19.15 9.50
C GLU A 11 -40.77 -20.18 8.49
N HIS A 12 -39.68 -19.81 7.80
CA HIS A 12 -38.58 -20.77 7.57
C HIS A 12 -37.22 -20.06 7.37
N SER A 13 -36.32 -20.23 8.35
CA SER A 13 -34.95 -19.68 8.31
C SER A 13 -33.95 -20.81 8.51
N ALA A 14 -33.21 -21.17 7.45
CA ALA A 14 -32.16 -22.19 7.54
C ALA A 14 -30.89 -21.61 8.20
N PRO A 15 -30.17 -22.36 9.05
CA PRO A 15 -28.89 -21.92 9.59
C PRO A 15 -27.81 -21.83 8.49
N ILE A 16 -26.96 -20.81 8.57
CA ILE A 16 -25.72 -20.76 7.78
C ILE A 16 -24.60 -21.36 8.63
N GLU A 17 -24.04 -22.48 8.17
CA GLU A 17 -22.96 -23.19 8.85
C GLU A 17 -21.59 -22.57 8.49
N SER A 18 -20.65 -22.59 9.44
CA SER A 18 -19.40 -21.83 9.35
C SER A 18 -18.21 -22.74 9.01
N GLU A 19 -17.87 -22.85 7.72
CA GLU A 19 -16.67 -23.56 7.28
C GLU A 19 -15.38 -22.87 7.75
N ASN A 20 -14.63 -23.53 8.64
CA ASN A 20 -13.23 -23.22 8.95
C ASN A 20 -12.31 -24.21 8.21
N PRO A 21 -11.07 -23.80 7.85
CA PRO A 21 -10.13 -24.68 7.14
C PRO A 21 -9.58 -25.80 8.05
N PRO A 22 -9.06 -26.92 7.49
CA PRO A 22 -8.68 -28.08 8.28
C PRO A 22 -7.34 -27.91 9.01
N GLU A 23 -7.31 -28.16 10.33
CA GLU A 23 -6.07 -28.32 11.09
C GLU A 23 -5.44 -29.72 10.89
N ALA A 24 -4.12 -29.81 11.07
CA ALA A 24 -3.36 -31.04 10.84
C ALA A 24 -3.45 -32.00 12.02
N ILE A 25 -3.64 -33.29 11.72
CA ILE A 25 -3.81 -34.36 12.73
C ILE A 25 -2.49 -34.64 13.46
N ILE A 26 -2.50 -34.49 14.78
CA ILE A 26 -1.50 -35.08 15.70
C ILE A 26 -2.22 -36.16 16.53
N PRO A 27 -1.75 -37.42 16.61
CA PRO A 27 -2.48 -38.47 17.30
C PRO A 27 -2.50 -38.28 18.83
N HIS A 28 -3.69 -38.09 19.39
CA HIS A 28 -3.91 -38.21 20.83
C HIS A 28 -4.22 -39.66 21.18
N ASN A 29 -3.27 -40.39 21.77
CA ASN A 29 -3.55 -41.73 22.29
C ASN A 29 -4.45 -41.63 23.52
N THR A 30 -5.61 -42.29 23.46
CA THR A 30 -6.49 -42.53 24.63
C THR A 30 -6.08 -43.83 25.29
N ILE A 31 -6.03 -43.86 26.63
CA ILE A 31 -5.73 -45.07 27.41
C ILE A 31 -7.02 -45.57 28.05
N GLU A 32 -7.35 -46.84 27.84
CA GLU A 32 -8.54 -47.49 28.41
C GLU A 32 -8.35 -47.84 29.91
N PRO A 33 -9.44 -47.88 30.71
CA PRO A 33 -9.36 -48.17 32.15
C PRO A 33 -9.15 -49.67 32.42
N ILE A 34 -8.09 -50.01 33.17
CA ILE A 34 -7.78 -51.39 33.57
C ILE A 34 -8.46 -51.72 34.90
N ASN A 35 -9.17 -52.86 34.94
CA ASN A 35 -9.92 -53.36 36.09
C ASN A 35 -8.99 -54.15 37.06
N PRO A 36 -9.00 -53.92 38.39
CA PRO A 36 -7.99 -54.49 39.28
C PRO A 36 -8.46 -55.77 40.01
N ASN A 37 -7.77 -56.90 39.80
CA ASN A 37 -7.60 -57.90 40.87
C ASN A 37 -6.49 -58.92 40.61
N GLN A 38 -5.64 -59.14 41.65
CA GLN A 38 -4.76 -60.30 41.88
C GLN A 38 -3.68 -60.62 40.81
N GLU A 39 -2.55 -61.25 41.13
CA GLU A 39 -2.16 -61.94 42.37
C GLU A 39 -0.73 -61.56 42.81
N THR A 40 -0.45 -61.60 44.12
CA THR A 40 0.82 -61.13 44.70
C THR A 40 1.97 -62.12 44.49
N LYS A 41 3.01 -61.73 43.74
CA LYS A 41 4.26 -62.51 43.68
C LYS A 41 5.48 -61.60 43.51
N ASN A 42 6.23 -61.43 44.60
CA ASN A 42 7.58 -60.87 44.66
C ASN A 42 7.85 -59.69 43.72
N MET A 43 7.11 -58.60 43.90
CA MET A 43 7.76 -57.29 43.74
C MET A 43 8.89 -57.27 44.77
N GLU A 44 10.12 -57.46 44.33
CA GLU A 44 11.28 -56.99 45.07
C GLU A 44 11.07 -55.48 45.19
N VAL A 45 10.58 -55.06 46.35
CA VAL A 45 10.46 -53.65 46.65
C VAL A 45 11.90 -53.16 46.68
N HIS A 46 12.34 -52.54 45.59
CA HIS A 46 13.47 -51.64 45.65
C HIS A 46 13.16 -50.70 46.79
N HIS A 47 13.81 -50.92 47.94
CA HIS A 47 13.82 -49.96 49.00
C HIS A 47 14.25 -48.67 48.31
N HIS A 48 13.36 -47.68 48.28
CA HIS A 48 13.81 -46.30 48.26
C HIS A 48 14.76 -46.23 49.44
N ALA A 49 16.06 -46.29 49.14
CA ALA A 49 17.07 -46.27 50.16
C ALA A 49 16.75 -45.06 51.01
N HIS A 50 16.74 -45.23 52.34
CA HIS A 50 16.60 -44.09 53.23
C HIS A 50 17.88 -43.25 53.10
N HIS A 51 17.99 -42.47 52.01
CA HIS A 51 18.54 -41.14 52.01
C HIS A 51 17.90 -40.48 53.22
N GLY A 52 18.66 -40.44 54.31
CA GLY A 52 18.07 -40.57 55.62
C GLY A 52 17.24 -39.35 56.00
N HIS A 53 16.75 -39.36 57.24
CA HIS A 53 16.53 -38.10 57.94
C HIS A 53 17.88 -37.43 58.30
N GLU A 54 18.79 -37.31 57.33
CA GLU A 54 19.68 -36.17 57.26
C GLU A 54 18.78 -34.94 57.36
N LYS A 55 18.96 -34.17 58.42
CA LYS A 55 18.23 -32.93 58.61
C LYS A 55 18.60 -32.01 57.45
N LYS A 56 17.74 -31.88 56.43
CA LYS A 56 17.96 -31.03 55.25
C LYS A 56 18.51 -29.69 55.75
N THR A 57 19.80 -29.47 55.55
CA THR A 57 20.42 -28.28 56.12
C THR A 57 19.87 -27.06 55.39
N TRP A 58 19.94 -25.88 56.00
CA TRP A 58 19.51 -24.66 55.33
C TRP A 58 20.21 -24.45 53.97
N LYS A 59 21.44 -24.99 53.79
CA LYS A 59 22.13 -25.04 52.50
C LYS A 59 21.40 -25.89 51.45
N ASN A 60 20.80 -27.02 51.82
CA ASN A 60 20.07 -27.88 50.89
C ASN A 60 18.82 -27.15 50.37
N TYR A 61 18.04 -26.52 51.27
CA TYR A 61 16.91 -25.69 50.87
C TYR A 61 17.32 -24.47 50.03
N PHE A 62 18.46 -23.84 50.34
CA PHE A 62 19.01 -22.78 49.51
C PHE A 62 19.38 -23.26 48.10
N TRP A 63 20.01 -24.44 47.95
CA TRP A 63 20.34 -25.01 46.64
C TRP A 63 19.11 -25.50 45.88
N GLU A 64 18.09 -26.05 46.56
CA GLU A 64 16.80 -26.41 45.95
C GLU A 64 16.06 -25.16 45.44
N PHE A 65 16.00 -24.10 46.24
CA PHE A 65 15.49 -22.80 45.80
C PHE A 65 16.31 -22.23 44.64
N PHE A 66 17.65 -22.23 44.73
CA PHE A 66 18.52 -21.66 43.71
C PHE A 66 18.43 -22.42 42.39
N MET A 67 18.26 -23.74 42.42
CA MET A 67 18.00 -24.56 41.21
C MET A 67 16.68 -24.14 40.53
N LEU A 68 15.58 -24.05 41.29
CA LEU A 68 14.27 -23.67 40.75
C LEU A 68 14.24 -22.22 40.26
N PHE A 69 14.84 -21.31 41.04
CA PHE A 69 15.03 -19.91 40.66
C PHE A 69 15.84 -19.80 39.37
N LEU A 70 16.99 -20.48 39.27
CA LEU A 70 17.84 -20.45 38.09
C LEU A 70 17.14 -21.04 36.86
N ALA A 71 16.36 -22.11 37.02
CA ALA A 71 15.59 -22.71 35.92
C ALA A 71 14.56 -21.71 35.34
N VAL A 72 13.78 -21.04 36.19
CA VAL A 72 12.81 -20.01 35.74
C VAL A 72 13.54 -18.77 35.18
N PHE A 73 14.56 -18.28 35.87
CA PHE A 73 15.32 -17.09 35.50
C PHE A 73 16.06 -17.25 34.17
N CYS A 74 16.72 -18.39 33.94
CA CYS A 74 17.34 -18.71 32.66
C CYS A 74 16.29 -18.94 31.56
N GLY A 75 15.11 -19.47 31.88
CA GLY A 75 13.98 -19.56 30.95
C GLY A 75 13.57 -18.17 30.44
N SER A 76 13.27 -17.24 31.34
CA SER A 76 12.88 -15.86 30.99
C SER A 76 13.98 -15.08 30.26
N ILE A 77 15.25 -15.30 30.59
CA ILE A 77 16.38 -14.69 29.85
C ILE A 77 16.52 -15.29 28.44
N ALA A 78 16.38 -16.61 28.29
CA ALA A 78 16.45 -17.27 26.99
C ALA A 78 15.31 -16.84 26.07
N GLU A 79 14.10 -16.69 26.62
CA GLU A 79 12.92 -16.16 25.90
C GLU A 79 13.16 -14.73 25.42
N LEU A 80 13.58 -13.82 26.31
CA LEU A 80 13.90 -12.42 25.98
C LEU A 80 15.02 -12.30 24.93
N GLN A 81 16.06 -13.13 25.04
CA GLN A 81 17.16 -13.15 24.08
C GLN A 81 16.73 -13.72 22.71
N LEU A 82 15.84 -14.71 22.69
CA LEU A 82 15.27 -15.30 21.47
C LEU A 82 14.32 -14.32 20.77
N GLU A 83 13.43 -13.66 21.51
CA GLU A 83 12.53 -12.62 20.99
C GLU A 83 13.35 -11.52 20.32
N HIS A 84 14.33 -10.95 21.02
CA HIS A 84 15.18 -9.89 20.48
C HIS A 84 15.98 -10.34 19.24
N TYR A 85 16.47 -11.58 19.21
CA TYR A 85 17.16 -12.13 18.03
C TYR A 85 16.23 -12.28 16.80
N ILE A 86 14.97 -12.66 17.03
CA ILE A 86 13.94 -12.78 15.97
C ILE A 86 13.47 -11.39 15.50
N GLU A 87 13.23 -10.46 16.44
CA GLU A 87 12.87 -9.07 16.13
C GLU A 87 13.93 -8.40 15.24
N ASN A 88 15.23 -8.48 15.60
CA ASN A 88 16.33 -7.91 14.79
C ASN A 88 16.41 -8.49 13.37
N LYS A 89 16.18 -9.80 13.20
CA LYS A 89 16.12 -10.42 11.86
C LYS A 89 14.93 -9.90 11.05
N ARG A 90 13.77 -9.79 11.69
CA ARG A 90 12.53 -9.33 11.07
C ARG A 90 12.60 -7.85 10.68
N GLU A 91 13.21 -7.02 11.53
CA GLU A 91 13.56 -5.61 11.25
C GLU A 91 14.38 -5.50 9.96
N LYS A 92 15.53 -6.22 9.88
CA LYS A 92 16.41 -6.18 8.71
C LYS A 92 15.72 -6.70 7.44
N GLN A 93 14.91 -7.74 7.54
CA GLN A 93 14.13 -8.25 6.39
C GLN A 93 13.13 -7.20 5.87
N TYR A 94 12.35 -6.57 6.75
CA TYR A 94 11.40 -5.52 6.35
C TYR A 94 12.08 -4.33 5.68
N ILE A 95 13.29 -3.96 6.10
CA ILE A 95 14.04 -2.88 5.45
C ILE A 95 14.58 -3.30 4.07
N VAL A 96 15.06 -4.53 3.89
CA VAL A 96 15.44 -5.05 2.57
C VAL A 96 14.25 -5.08 1.61
N ASP A 97 13.09 -5.55 2.08
CA ASP A 97 11.85 -5.56 1.29
C ASP A 97 11.37 -4.12 0.95
N PHE A 98 11.47 -3.19 1.90
CA PHE A 98 11.09 -1.80 1.70
C PHE A 98 12.05 -1.05 0.75
N ILE A 99 13.36 -1.30 0.81
CA ILE A 99 14.33 -0.76 -0.16
C ILE A 99 14.01 -1.24 -1.58
N ARG A 100 13.60 -2.50 -1.76
CA ARG A 100 13.14 -3.02 -3.05
C ARG A 100 11.88 -2.30 -3.53
N ASP A 101 10.92 -2.07 -2.63
CA ASP A 101 9.70 -1.30 -2.95
C ASP A 101 10.04 0.14 -3.37
N LEU A 102 10.93 0.84 -2.64
CA LEU A 102 11.42 2.18 -2.99
C LEU A 102 12.14 2.23 -4.35
N LYS A 103 12.94 1.21 -4.70
CA LYS A 103 13.63 1.12 -6.01
C LYS A 103 12.63 0.92 -7.17
N SER A 104 11.50 0.26 -6.91
CA SER A 104 10.36 0.20 -7.85
C SER A 104 9.66 1.56 -7.97
N ASP A 105 9.36 2.22 -6.86
CA ASP A 105 8.70 3.53 -6.82
C ASP A 105 9.49 4.59 -7.57
N ILE A 106 10.82 4.66 -7.41
CA ILE A 106 11.70 5.55 -8.19
C ILE A 106 11.47 5.40 -9.70
N THR A 107 11.39 4.17 -10.20
CA THR A 107 11.16 3.86 -11.62
C THR A 107 9.77 4.31 -12.08
N SER A 108 8.77 4.19 -11.20
CA SER A 108 7.40 4.64 -11.44
C SER A 108 7.30 6.18 -11.45
N ILE A 109 7.87 6.85 -10.44
CA ILE A 109 7.92 8.31 -10.28
C ILE A 109 8.63 8.97 -11.46
N GLN A 110 9.78 8.46 -11.90
CA GLN A 110 10.50 8.99 -13.07
C GLN A 110 9.67 8.90 -14.37
N ARG A 111 8.85 7.85 -14.51
CA ARG A 111 7.93 7.71 -15.66
C ARG A 111 6.78 8.72 -15.56
N SER A 112 6.23 8.92 -14.37
CA SER A 112 5.19 9.91 -14.09
C SER A 112 5.65 11.34 -14.38
N ILE A 113 6.83 11.75 -13.89
CA ILE A 113 7.41 13.08 -14.15
C ILE A 113 7.51 13.36 -15.65
N LYS A 114 8.07 12.42 -16.43
CA LYS A 114 8.17 12.55 -17.90
C LYS A 114 6.80 12.63 -18.58
N GLY A 115 5.80 11.93 -18.04
CA GLY A 115 4.42 11.99 -18.50
C GLY A 115 3.78 13.36 -18.26
N PHE A 116 3.98 13.95 -17.07
CA PHE A 116 3.50 15.30 -16.76
C PHE A 116 4.22 16.37 -17.59
N GLN A 117 5.55 16.30 -17.74
CA GLN A 117 6.31 17.23 -18.61
C GLN A 117 5.77 17.26 -20.04
N LYS A 118 5.47 16.10 -20.64
CA LYS A 118 4.87 16.04 -21.99
C LYS A 118 3.43 16.58 -22.02
N LYS A 119 2.67 16.38 -20.94
CA LYS A 119 1.29 16.88 -20.79
C LYS A 119 1.27 18.41 -20.66
N GLU A 120 2.15 18.97 -19.84
CA GLU A 120 2.40 20.42 -19.70
C GLU A 120 2.74 21.05 -21.06
N GLN A 121 3.70 20.49 -21.81
CA GLN A 121 4.04 20.94 -23.18
C GLN A 121 2.86 20.94 -24.16
N ASN A 122 1.93 19.98 -24.04
CA ASN A 122 0.71 19.94 -24.85
C ASN A 122 -0.31 20.99 -24.41
N ILE A 123 -0.41 21.29 -23.11
CA ILE A 123 -1.26 22.37 -22.59
C ILE A 123 -0.72 23.71 -23.07
N ASP A 124 0.59 23.99 -22.93
CA ASP A 124 1.23 25.21 -23.43
C ASP A 124 0.99 25.39 -24.94
N SER A 125 1.13 24.32 -25.71
CA SER A 125 0.88 24.33 -27.17
C SER A 125 -0.61 24.55 -27.51
N LEU A 126 -1.53 24.02 -26.70
CA LEU A 126 -2.97 24.23 -26.85
C LEU A 126 -3.34 25.70 -26.58
N LEU A 127 -2.84 26.27 -25.48
CA LEU A 127 -3.03 27.68 -25.12
C LEU A 127 -2.41 28.65 -26.13
N GLN A 128 -1.34 28.27 -26.82
CA GLN A 128 -0.78 29.04 -27.93
C GLN A 128 -1.66 28.95 -29.19
N VAL A 129 -2.13 27.76 -29.56
CA VAL A 129 -2.94 27.56 -30.78
C VAL A 129 -4.35 28.13 -30.65
N SER A 130 -4.93 28.21 -29.45
CA SER A 130 -6.23 28.85 -29.24
C SER A 130 -6.26 30.35 -29.54
N ASN A 131 -5.10 31.03 -29.55
CA ASN A 131 -4.96 32.43 -29.95
C ASN A 131 -4.87 32.61 -31.48
N LEU A 132 -4.86 31.52 -32.24
CA LEU A 132 -4.88 31.56 -33.70
C LEU A 132 -6.30 31.50 -34.24
N ASP A 133 -6.48 31.88 -35.51
CA ASP A 133 -7.73 31.67 -36.23
C ASP A 133 -8.04 30.17 -36.37
N LEU A 134 -8.87 29.65 -35.46
CA LEU A 134 -9.31 28.26 -35.40
C LEU A 134 -10.32 27.88 -36.49
N SER A 135 -10.82 28.83 -37.31
CA SER A 135 -11.64 28.49 -38.48
C SER A 135 -10.80 27.79 -39.57
N LYS A 136 -9.49 28.05 -39.60
CA LYS A 136 -8.53 27.38 -40.49
C LYS A 136 -8.38 25.91 -40.08
N SER A 137 -8.48 25.01 -41.06
CA SER A 137 -8.42 23.55 -40.87
C SER A 137 -7.10 23.07 -40.26
N GLU A 138 -5.98 23.75 -40.54
CA GLU A 138 -4.69 23.45 -39.93
C GLU A 138 -4.66 23.78 -38.42
N ASN A 139 -5.22 24.93 -38.02
CA ASN A 139 -5.21 25.39 -36.63
C ASN A 139 -6.19 24.59 -35.77
N SER A 140 -7.41 24.34 -36.26
CA SER A 140 -8.36 23.44 -35.59
C SER A 140 -7.82 22.01 -35.46
N ARG A 141 -7.10 21.50 -36.47
CA ARG A 141 -6.37 20.22 -36.36
C ARG A 141 -5.30 20.25 -35.27
N LYS A 142 -4.45 21.28 -35.22
CA LYS A 142 -3.41 21.43 -34.18
C LYS A 142 -4.04 21.50 -32.79
N PHE A 143 -5.11 22.27 -32.62
CA PHE A 143 -5.88 22.38 -31.38
C PHE A 143 -6.40 21.02 -30.90
N VAL A 144 -7.02 20.24 -31.78
CA VAL A 144 -7.50 18.88 -31.47
C VAL A 144 -6.35 17.92 -31.14
N LEU A 145 -5.20 18.04 -31.83
CA LEU A 145 -4.01 17.24 -31.55
C LEU A 145 -3.41 17.56 -30.18
N TYR A 146 -3.30 18.84 -29.82
CA TYR A 146 -2.75 19.25 -28.53
C TYR A 146 -3.71 18.92 -27.38
N PHE A 147 -5.03 19.11 -27.54
CA PHE A 147 -6.01 18.60 -26.57
C PHE A 147 -5.91 17.08 -26.43
N LEU A 148 -5.83 16.31 -27.53
CA LEU A 148 -5.58 14.86 -27.44
C LEU A 148 -4.30 14.58 -26.62
N GLY A 149 -3.26 15.39 -26.79
CA GLY A 149 -2.03 15.37 -26.00
C GLY A 149 -2.17 15.77 -24.52
N THR A 150 -3.18 16.53 -24.11
CA THR A 150 -3.51 16.76 -22.69
C THR A 150 -4.22 15.55 -22.08
N THR A 151 -4.87 14.68 -22.87
CA THR A 151 -5.63 13.53 -22.32
C THR A 151 -4.74 12.44 -21.68
N GLY A 152 -5.15 11.98 -20.49
CA GLY A 152 -4.52 10.88 -19.76
C GLY A 152 -3.97 11.28 -18.38
N ARG A 153 -3.69 10.26 -17.57
CA ARG A 153 -3.26 10.39 -16.16
C ARG A 153 -1.94 9.63 -15.95
N PRO A 154 -0.77 10.30 -16.02
CA PRO A 154 0.53 9.68 -15.77
C PRO A 154 0.82 9.55 -14.26
N THR A 155 -0.19 9.19 -13.46
CA THR A 155 -0.16 9.21 -12.00
C THR A 155 0.70 8.09 -11.44
N HIS A 156 1.47 8.38 -10.39
CA HIS A 156 2.20 7.38 -9.61
C HIS A 156 1.28 6.79 -8.54
N ASN A 157 1.29 5.45 -8.44
CA ASN A 157 0.74 4.69 -7.33
C ASN A 157 1.92 4.02 -6.60
N PRO A 158 2.17 4.32 -5.32
CA PRO A 158 3.28 3.74 -4.55
C PRO A 158 3.10 2.24 -4.28
N ASN A 159 4.20 1.51 -4.23
CA ASN A 159 4.24 0.14 -3.73
C ASN A 159 4.24 0.15 -2.19
N THR A 160 3.10 -0.18 -1.60
CA THR A 160 2.90 -0.16 -0.16
C THR A 160 3.14 -1.51 0.53
N SER A 161 3.72 -2.50 -0.16
CA SER A 161 3.77 -3.90 0.31
C SER A 161 4.50 -4.06 1.66
N ALA A 162 5.79 -3.72 1.73
CA ALA A 162 6.56 -3.78 2.97
C ALA A 162 6.06 -2.74 3.99
N LEU A 163 5.68 -1.55 3.52
CA LEU A 163 5.17 -0.45 4.35
C LEU A 163 3.88 -0.83 5.11
N THR A 164 3.00 -1.59 4.48
CA THR A 164 1.76 -2.10 5.10
C THR A 164 2.08 -3.14 6.15
N GLN A 165 3.01 -4.06 5.89
CA GLN A 165 3.45 -5.06 6.87
C GLN A 165 4.12 -4.40 8.09
N ILE A 166 4.96 -3.39 7.87
CA ILE A 166 5.60 -2.57 8.92
C ILE A 166 4.53 -1.93 9.83
N LYS A 167 3.49 -1.34 9.24
CA LYS A 167 2.38 -0.70 9.97
C LYS A 167 1.50 -1.70 10.71
N SER A 168 1.02 -2.75 10.03
CA SER A 168 0.00 -3.66 10.56
C SER A 168 0.52 -4.60 11.66
N SER A 169 1.81 -4.90 11.66
CA SER A 169 2.44 -5.78 12.66
C SER A 169 2.92 -5.06 13.92
N GLY A 170 2.70 -3.75 14.05
CA GLY A 170 3.27 -2.94 15.13
C GLY A 170 4.79 -2.74 15.04
N SER A 171 5.43 -3.20 13.96
CA SER A 171 6.89 -3.26 13.82
C SER A 171 7.60 -1.90 13.76
N LEU A 172 6.85 -0.79 13.71
CA LEU A 172 7.39 0.55 13.97
C LEU A 172 8.07 0.66 15.34
N ARG A 173 7.71 -0.19 16.33
CA ARG A 173 8.41 -0.31 17.62
C ARG A 173 9.86 -0.78 17.46
N LEU A 174 10.12 -1.72 16.55
CA LEU A 174 11.43 -2.37 16.38
C LEU A 174 12.50 -1.34 16.00
N PHE A 175 12.15 -0.45 15.08
CA PHE A 175 12.98 0.67 14.64
C PHE A 175 13.31 1.69 15.75
N GLY A 176 12.70 1.60 16.94
CA GLY A 176 12.94 2.52 18.05
C GLY A 176 14.39 2.57 18.53
N HIS A 177 15.17 1.52 18.29
CA HIS A 177 16.61 1.49 18.57
C HIS A 177 17.45 2.29 17.55
N ARG A 178 16.92 2.57 16.36
CA ARG A 178 17.61 3.19 15.22
C ARG A 178 17.03 4.56 14.89
N LYS A 179 17.65 5.60 15.44
CA LYS A 179 17.16 6.99 15.41
C LYS A 179 16.85 7.46 13.98
N GLY A 180 15.62 7.90 13.75
CA GLY A 180 15.18 8.48 12.47
C GLY A 180 14.74 7.47 11.40
N VAL A 181 14.83 6.16 11.64
CA VAL A 181 14.31 5.13 10.70
C VAL A 181 12.79 5.22 10.59
N ALA A 182 12.06 5.06 11.71
CA ALA A 182 10.60 5.18 11.73
C ALA A 182 10.12 6.53 11.17
N ASP A 183 10.72 7.64 11.62
CA ASP A 183 10.36 9.00 11.17
C ASP A 183 10.53 9.19 9.66
N SER A 184 11.57 8.59 9.07
CA SER A 184 11.84 8.73 7.64
C SER A 184 10.95 7.84 6.78
N ILE A 185 10.56 6.65 7.28
CA ILE A 185 9.55 5.79 6.66
C ILE A 185 8.17 6.46 6.71
N LEU A 186 7.78 7.03 7.86
CA LEU A 186 6.51 7.75 8.04
C LEU A 186 6.46 9.05 7.22
N ARG A 187 7.60 9.75 7.08
CA ARG A 187 7.72 10.90 6.18
C ARG A 187 7.53 10.50 4.71
N TYR A 188 8.11 9.39 4.27
CA TYR A 188 7.90 8.86 2.91
C TYR A 188 6.43 8.53 2.65
N ASP A 189 5.77 7.84 3.58
CA ASP A 189 4.35 7.55 3.53
C ASP A 189 3.47 8.81 3.48
N SER A 190 3.80 9.83 4.27
CA SER A 190 3.06 11.11 4.27
C SER A 190 3.10 11.80 2.90
N TRP A 191 4.25 11.77 2.21
CA TRP A 191 4.37 12.27 0.84
C TRP A 191 3.62 11.39 -0.19
N ASN A 192 3.57 10.08 0.03
CA ASN A 192 2.75 9.17 -0.79
C ASN A 192 1.26 9.52 -0.69
N GLN A 193 0.72 9.75 0.51
CA GLN A 193 -0.67 10.19 0.68
C GLN A 193 -0.95 11.53 -0.01
N LEU A 194 -0.01 12.49 0.07
CA LEU A 194 -0.14 13.78 -0.62
C LEU A 194 -0.22 13.62 -2.15
N ILE A 195 0.60 12.74 -2.73
CA ILE A 195 0.57 12.43 -4.18
C ILE A 195 -0.75 11.75 -4.55
N ILE A 196 -1.21 10.76 -3.78
CA ILE A 196 -2.48 10.05 -4.01
C ILE A 196 -3.66 11.03 -3.98
N ASN A 197 -3.76 11.86 -2.94
CA ASN A 197 -4.84 12.86 -2.83
C ASN A 197 -4.82 13.88 -3.99
N HIS A 198 -3.64 14.24 -4.51
CA HIS A 198 -3.52 15.14 -5.66
C HIS A 198 -3.80 14.44 -7.00
N ASN A 199 -3.67 13.11 -7.11
CA ASN A 199 -4.05 12.37 -8.31
C ASN A 199 -5.56 12.50 -8.61
N ASP A 200 -6.40 12.67 -7.59
CA ASP A 200 -7.83 12.96 -7.76
C ASP A 200 -8.07 14.39 -8.25
N VAL A 201 -7.26 15.37 -7.82
CA VAL A 201 -7.30 16.75 -8.35
C VAL A 201 -6.93 16.75 -9.85
N ILE A 202 -5.96 15.91 -10.27
CA ILE A 202 -5.65 15.70 -11.69
C ILE A 202 -6.86 15.10 -12.44
N ALA A 203 -7.57 14.14 -11.87
CA ALA A 203 -8.74 13.53 -12.48
C ALA A 203 -9.91 14.52 -12.61
N GLN A 204 -10.22 15.27 -11.54
CA GLN A 204 -11.29 16.27 -11.52
C GLN A 204 -11.03 17.41 -12.53
N THR A 205 -9.80 17.93 -12.57
CA THR A 205 -9.45 18.99 -13.52
C THR A 205 -9.46 18.51 -14.98
N MET A 206 -8.99 17.28 -15.25
CA MET A 206 -9.09 16.67 -16.58
C MET A 206 -10.55 16.50 -17.04
N ASN A 207 -11.44 16.05 -16.15
CA ASN A 207 -12.86 15.90 -16.46
C ASN A 207 -13.48 17.25 -16.82
N GLY A 208 -13.18 18.31 -16.05
CA GLY A 208 -13.65 19.67 -16.36
C GLY A 208 -13.22 20.17 -17.74
N SER A 209 -11.99 19.87 -18.18
CA SER A 209 -11.54 20.17 -19.56
C SER A 209 -12.36 19.44 -20.62
N PHE A 210 -12.78 18.20 -20.37
CA PHE A 210 -13.66 17.45 -21.27
C PHE A 210 -15.08 18.03 -21.32
N GLU A 211 -15.69 18.35 -20.17
CA GLU A 211 -17.01 18.99 -20.11
C GLU A 211 -17.03 20.32 -20.89
N ALA A 212 -15.97 21.13 -20.76
CA ALA A 212 -15.81 22.37 -21.50
C ALA A 212 -15.58 22.15 -23.02
N LEU A 213 -15.01 21.01 -23.43
CA LEU A 213 -14.78 20.69 -24.85
C LEU A 213 -16.05 20.17 -25.56
N TYR A 214 -16.94 19.43 -24.89
CA TYR A 214 -18.16 18.87 -25.50
C TYR A 214 -19.03 19.88 -26.29
N PRO A 215 -19.29 21.12 -25.82
CA PRO A 215 -20.05 22.12 -26.60
C PRO A 215 -19.26 22.72 -27.77
N ILE A 216 -17.96 22.45 -27.88
CA ILE A 216 -17.04 22.96 -28.92
C ILE A 216 -16.76 21.90 -29.99
N PHE A 217 -16.57 20.63 -29.62
CA PHE A 217 -16.01 19.62 -30.52
C PHE A 217 -16.71 18.25 -30.44
N ASP A 218 -16.73 17.52 -31.57
CA ASP A 218 -17.20 16.14 -31.58
C ASP A 218 -16.11 15.17 -31.10
N VAL A 219 -16.06 14.99 -29.78
CA VAL A 219 -15.11 14.09 -29.09
C VAL A 219 -15.23 12.61 -29.47
N LYS A 220 -16.28 12.17 -30.19
CA LYS A 220 -16.38 10.77 -30.67
C LYS A 220 -15.20 10.41 -31.57
N ILE A 221 -14.59 11.38 -32.26
CA ILE A 221 -13.41 11.14 -33.10
C ILE A 221 -12.20 10.64 -32.32
N PHE A 222 -12.15 10.81 -30.99
CA PHE A 222 -11.10 10.22 -30.15
C PHE A 222 -11.23 8.69 -30.00
N ARG A 223 -12.36 8.09 -30.39
CA ARG A 223 -12.60 6.64 -30.46
C ARG A 223 -12.56 6.08 -31.89
N ASP A 224 -12.63 6.93 -32.91
CA ASP A 224 -12.58 6.54 -34.33
C ASP A 224 -11.12 6.51 -34.83
N SER A 225 -10.61 5.31 -35.08
CA SER A 225 -9.25 5.06 -35.55
C SER A 225 -8.94 5.62 -36.93
N SER A 226 -9.95 6.01 -37.71
CA SER A 226 -9.75 6.73 -38.98
C SER A 226 -9.41 8.21 -38.78
N TYR A 227 -9.62 8.78 -37.58
CA TYR A 227 -9.12 10.11 -37.21
C TYR A 227 -7.87 10.06 -36.30
N VAL A 228 -7.84 9.20 -35.27
CA VAL A 228 -6.77 9.22 -34.25
C VAL A 228 -6.25 7.84 -33.84
N ASP A 229 -4.98 7.78 -33.46
CA ASP A 229 -4.46 6.77 -32.54
C ASP A 229 -4.41 7.38 -31.13
N PHE A 230 -5.37 7.00 -30.28
CA PHE A 230 -5.55 7.56 -28.95
C PHE A 230 -4.41 7.21 -27.98
N PHE A 231 -3.68 6.11 -28.20
CA PHE A 231 -2.60 5.68 -27.33
C PHE A 231 -1.27 6.31 -27.74
N LYS A 232 -0.98 6.40 -29.04
CA LYS A 232 0.21 7.11 -29.56
C LYS A 232 0.07 8.63 -29.50
N LYS A 233 -1.15 9.16 -29.31
CA LYS A 233 -1.49 10.60 -29.32
C LYS A 233 -1.20 11.25 -30.68
N THR A 234 -1.63 10.59 -31.76
CA THR A 234 -1.37 11.02 -33.15
C THR A 234 -2.64 11.02 -33.98
N MET A 235 -2.73 11.87 -35.01
CA MET A 235 -3.89 11.98 -35.89
C MET A 235 -3.56 11.60 -37.34
N THR A 236 -4.47 10.88 -38.01
CA THR A 236 -4.37 10.56 -39.45
C THR A 236 -4.43 11.84 -40.31
N LYS A 237 -4.29 11.74 -41.64
CA LYS A 237 -4.47 12.89 -42.54
C LYS A 237 -5.95 13.29 -42.78
N LYS A 238 -6.92 12.61 -42.16
CA LYS A 238 -8.35 12.91 -42.30
C LYS A 238 -8.67 14.31 -41.72
N GLN A 239 -9.49 15.08 -42.43
CA GLN A 239 -9.93 16.42 -42.00
C GLN A 239 -10.84 16.29 -40.77
N THR A 240 -10.57 17.08 -39.73
CA THR A 240 -11.39 17.11 -38.50
C THR A 240 -12.77 17.72 -38.73
N PRO A 241 -13.80 17.31 -37.96
CA PRO A 241 -15.04 18.06 -37.85
C PRO A 241 -14.78 19.52 -37.46
N GLN A 242 -15.61 20.44 -37.95
CA GLN A 242 -15.49 21.87 -37.65
C GLN A 242 -15.79 22.15 -36.17
N LEU A 243 -15.01 23.07 -35.57
CA LEU A 243 -15.19 23.50 -34.19
C LEU A 243 -16.40 24.45 -34.06
N ARG A 244 -17.21 24.27 -33.01
CA ARG A 244 -18.42 25.06 -32.70
C ARG A 244 -18.08 26.28 -31.84
N LEU A 245 -17.20 27.12 -32.38
CA LEU A 245 -16.54 28.23 -31.69
C LEU A 245 -17.51 29.33 -31.24
N SER A 246 -17.31 29.83 -30.02
CA SER A 246 -17.69 31.17 -29.55
C SER A 246 -16.66 31.60 -28.52
N GLN A 247 -16.47 32.92 -28.32
CA GLN A 247 -15.44 33.43 -27.41
C GLN A 247 -15.61 32.88 -25.98
N GLU A 248 -16.82 33.02 -25.44
CA GLU A 248 -17.24 32.46 -24.14
C GLU A 248 -16.83 30.99 -23.94
N LYS A 249 -17.09 30.10 -24.92
CA LYS A 249 -16.73 28.68 -24.81
C LYS A 249 -15.21 28.48 -24.80
N ILE A 250 -14.49 29.25 -25.62
CA ILE A 250 -13.03 29.20 -25.68
C ILE A 250 -12.48 29.64 -24.32
N ASP A 251 -12.93 30.78 -23.78
CA ASP A 251 -12.49 31.31 -22.49
C ASP A 251 -12.74 30.31 -21.34
N ILE A 252 -13.92 29.67 -21.31
CA ILE A 252 -14.25 28.61 -20.34
C ILE A 252 -13.27 27.43 -20.47
N LEU A 253 -13.05 26.91 -21.68
CA LEU A 253 -12.12 25.78 -21.90
C LEU A 253 -10.67 26.15 -21.55
N LEU A 254 -10.20 27.35 -21.91
CA LEU A 254 -8.85 27.80 -21.56
C LEU A 254 -8.68 28.02 -20.06
N GLY A 255 -9.73 28.45 -19.34
CA GLY A 255 -9.76 28.48 -17.88
C GLY A 255 -9.61 27.08 -17.26
N HIS A 256 -10.32 26.09 -17.81
CA HIS A 256 -10.18 24.68 -17.39
C HIS A 256 -8.80 24.09 -17.69
N GLU A 257 -8.27 24.27 -18.90
CA GLU A 257 -6.93 23.78 -19.29
C GLU A 257 -5.81 24.49 -18.51
N THR A 258 -5.92 25.79 -18.25
CA THR A 258 -4.97 26.52 -17.40
C THR A 258 -4.96 25.96 -15.97
N ARG A 259 -6.15 25.73 -15.38
CA ARG A 259 -6.27 25.09 -14.06
C ARG A 259 -5.71 23.66 -14.07
N HIS A 260 -5.89 22.92 -15.17
CA HIS A 260 -5.36 21.56 -15.33
C HIS A 260 -3.83 21.56 -15.44
N GLY A 261 -3.23 22.50 -16.18
CA GLY A 261 -1.79 22.70 -16.27
C GLY A 261 -1.15 23.03 -14.92
N LEU A 262 -1.75 23.97 -14.17
CA LEU A 262 -1.33 24.27 -12.80
C LEU A 262 -1.39 23.03 -11.88
N ALA A 263 -2.46 22.24 -11.98
CA ALA A 263 -2.57 21.00 -11.21
C ALA A 263 -1.49 19.97 -11.58
N CYS A 264 -1.12 19.87 -12.87
CA CYS A 264 -0.03 19.02 -13.36
C CYS A 264 1.34 19.45 -12.81
N ILE A 265 1.65 20.74 -12.87
CA ILE A 265 2.90 21.31 -12.32
C ILE A 265 3.02 21.00 -10.83
N VAL A 266 1.94 21.14 -10.04
CA VAL A 266 1.96 20.80 -8.61
C VAL A 266 2.19 19.31 -8.37
N ASN A 267 1.51 18.41 -9.10
CA ASN A 267 1.74 16.96 -8.97
C ASN A 267 3.18 16.58 -9.34
N ARG A 268 3.71 17.14 -10.44
CA ARG A 268 5.10 16.93 -10.85
C ARG A 268 6.09 17.43 -9.79
N ASN A 269 5.85 18.57 -9.17
CA ASN A 269 6.70 19.07 -8.08
C ASN A 269 6.67 18.15 -6.84
N TYR A 270 5.53 17.54 -6.51
CA TYR A 270 5.44 16.52 -5.46
C TYR A 270 6.22 15.25 -5.84
N LEU A 271 6.09 14.78 -7.08
CA LEU A 271 6.84 13.63 -7.61
C LEU A 271 8.36 13.88 -7.63
N GLU A 272 8.82 15.04 -8.07
CA GLU A 272 10.24 15.42 -8.07
C GLU A 272 10.84 15.52 -6.67
N ASN A 273 10.04 15.89 -5.66
CA ASN A 273 10.47 15.84 -4.26
C ASN A 273 10.43 14.42 -3.68
N GLN A 274 9.42 13.62 -4.01
CA GLN A 274 9.36 12.23 -3.56
C GLN A 274 10.46 11.35 -4.19
N LEU A 275 10.89 11.65 -5.41
CA LEU A 275 12.06 11.04 -6.04
C LEU A 275 13.34 11.26 -5.21
N LYS A 276 13.54 12.49 -4.70
CA LYS A 276 14.66 12.83 -3.80
C LYS A 276 14.50 12.12 -2.44
N ASN A 277 13.29 12.13 -1.87
CA ASN A 277 12.99 11.44 -0.61
C ASN A 277 13.32 9.94 -0.69
N ALA A 278 12.85 9.24 -1.74
CA ALA A 278 13.11 7.82 -1.95
C ALA A 278 14.61 7.53 -2.09
N THR A 279 15.32 8.32 -2.90
CA THR A 279 16.77 8.16 -3.12
C THR A 279 17.57 8.35 -1.82
N ASN A 280 17.26 9.41 -1.06
CA ASN A 280 17.93 9.70 0.21
C ASN A 280 17.57 8.66 1.29
N LEU A 281 16.34 8.12 1.28
CA LEU A 281 15.88 7.11 2.23
C LEU A 281 16.54 5.75 1.98
N ILE A 282 16.70 5.35 0.71
CA ILE A 282 17.47 4.17 0.30
C ILE A 282 18.90 4.27 0.87
N GLN A 283 19.63 5.36 0.54
CA GLN A 283 21.01 5.57 1.00
C GLN A 283 21.16 5.58 2.53
N PHE A 284 20.17 6.16 3.23
CA PHE A 284 20.15 6.17 4.70
C PHE A 284 19.96 4.76 5.27
N LEU A 285 18.99 3.98 4.76
CA LEU A 285 18.70 2.63 5.23
C LEU A 285 19.82 1.64 4.89
N GLU A 286 20.42 1.75 3.71
CA GLU A 286 21.52 0.87 3.29
C GLU A 286 22.75 1.04 4.19
N LYS A 287 23.09 2.29 4.51
CA LYS A 287 24.15 2.63 5.47
C LYS A 287 23.83 2.17 6.91
N GLU A 288 22.61 2.44 7.39
CA GLU A 288 22.17 2.16 8.76
C GLU A 288 22.11 0.65 9.06
N TYR A 289 21.71 -0.16 8.08
CA TYR A 289 21.55 -1.62 8.23
C TYR A 289 22.73 -2.44 7.74
N HIS A 290 23.78 -1.80 7.21
CA HIS A 290 24.93 -2.43 6.57
C HIS A 290 24.47 -3.43 5.49
N LEU A 291 23.91 -2.85 4.41
CA LEU A 291 23.40 -3.55 3.22
C LEU A 291 24.26 -3.30 1.97
N GLU A 292 25.16 -2.32 2.04
CA GLU A 292 26.27 -2.04 1.11
C GLU A 292 27.58 -1.95 1.90
#